data_AF-A0A497U4C6-F1
#
_entry.id   AF-A0A497U4C6-F1
#
_cell.length_a   1.000
_cell.length_b   1.000
_cell.length_c   1.000
_cell.angle_alpha   90.00
_cell.angle_beta   90.00
_cell.angle_gamma   90.00
#
_symmetry.space_group_name_H-M   'P 1'
#
loop_
_entity.id
_entity.type
_entity.pdbx_description
1 polymer ?
#
loop_
_entity_poly.entity_id
_entity_poly.type
_entity_poly.pdbx_seq_one_letter_code
_entity_poly.pdbx_strand_id
1 'polypeptide(L)'
;MMYKPMQEKVSTMTIIRTSSAEIISAPLAIFFAFALNGRLYKLFLSGYNLYDTKRILEIVLLLGICLLLLFSQKQRQYWLTLFSQLTRQTKLLITGIIIFGAISSIVAPIPQDAFLSLSHVVLLFFFTLFIAVQRQHYGDSYDKILVLIIVLAVIIYEGAFIKSFIDHAVQDRIFYFHPVFVNSRFLCQFLTWTLPLITLPIFLAQESTPSRRKLIFLSTLLIAGIWWATAIANGSKGSLFGQLIGWIGIAIIFRNRGKDWLLVQAYALLAGLFIFFVFFVPELRYDNFAAVSQSLVSRMALWEQALQLIKDNPLLGAGPLHYAYFRNPYAAHPHNSMLQIASEWGIPVLLMVSLLAITNFTTWVKRITANPVHLSLTASLLAATFHSQISGVLTTPLSQIMMCLVIGWMYGIRQPLQIAPDSSVSNTAKWAFLFVMLLSIAGVAQGIFPEVFSLSELGIEWLNSHERFEGHATFNPRFWGQGWLR
;
A
#
# COMPACT_ATOMS: atom_id res chain seq x y z
N MET A 1 25.09 -18.02 -25.15
CA MET A 1 25.90 -16.78 -25.21
C MET A 1 26.17 -16.36 -23.76
N MET A 2 27.37 -16.62 -23.26
CA MET A 2 27.75 -16.44 -21.85
C MET A 2 27.93 -14.95 -21.51
N TYR A 3 27.20 -14.47 -20.50
CA TYR A 3 27.44 -13.17 -19.87
C TYR A 3 28.59 -13.34 -18.85
N LYS A 4 29.71 -12.68 -19.06
CA LYS A 4 30.81 -12.57 -18.08
C LYS A 4 30.48 -11.39 -17.14
N PRO A 5 30.35 -11.59 -15.81
CA PRO A 5 30.25 -10.46 -14.89
C PRO A 5 31.63 -9.85 -14.68
N MET A 6 31.69 -8.51 -14.63
CA MET A 6 32.86 -7.78 -14.12
C MET A 6 33.09 -8.18 -12.66
N GLN A 7 34.31 -8.60 -12.35
CA GLN A 7 34.79 -8.73 -10.98
C GLN A 7 34.89 -7.32 -10.36
N GLU A 8 33.89 -6.90 -9.60
CA GLU A 8 34.04 -5.78 -8.68
C GLU A 8 34.73 -6.26 -7.40
N LYS A 9 35.91 -5.70 -7.12
CA LYS A 9 36.51 -5.74 -5.77
C LYS A 9 35.48 -5.19 -4.79
N VAL A 10 35.00 -6.02 -3.86
CA VAL A 10 34.16 -5.59 -2.74
C VAL A 10 34.97 -4.58 -1.93
N SER A 11 34.72 -3.29 -2.16
CA SER A 11 35.40 -2.19 -1.49
C SER A 11 34.80 -2.01 -0.10
N THR A 12 35.65 -1.72 0.89
CA THR A 12 35.27 -1.41 2.28
C THR A 12 34.25 -0.26 2.39
N MET A 13 34.17 0.59 1.35
CA MET A 13 33.20 1.67 1.22
C MET A 13 31.76 1.16 0.99
N THR A 14 31.58 -0.04 0.44
CA THR A 14 30.26 -0.67 0.21
C THR A 14 29.61 -1.11 1.52
N ILE A 15 30.41 -1.57 2.50
CA ILE A 15 29.94 -2.06 3.81
C ILE A 15 29.39 -0.90 4.68
N ILE A 16 29.97 0.30 4.58
CA ILE A 16 29.50 1.48 5.35
C ILE A 16 28.16 2.00 4.81
N ARG A 17 27.89 1.84 3.50
CA ARG A 17 26.62 2.25 2.90
C ARG A 17 25.46 1.33 3.28
N THR A 18 25.70 0.03 3.45
CA THR A 18 24.64 -0.94 3.81
C THR A 18 24.11 -0.73 5.21
N SER A 19 24.97 -0.49 6.21
CA SER A 19 24.52 -0.24 7.59
C SER A 19 23.64 1.01 7.71
N SER A 20 23.99 2.07 6.98
CA SER A 20 23.19 3.31 6.94
C SER A 20 21.82 3.08 6.28
N ALA A 21 21.77 2.28 5.22
CA ALA A 21 20.54 1.92 4.52
C ALA A 21 19.59 1.07 5.39
N GLU A 22 20.16 0.19 6.22
CA GLU A 22 19.41 -0.61 7.19
C GLU A 22 18.79 0.28 8.28
N ILE A 23 19.58 1.17 8.89
CA ILE A 23 19.12 2.09 9.93
C ILE A 23 17.97 2.97 9.42
N ILE A 24 18.09 3.55 8.22
CA ILE A 24 17.06 4.44 7.68
C ILE A 24 15.78 3.70 7.27
N SER A 25 15.86 2.38 7.05
CA SER A 25 14.71 1.53 6.72
C SER A 25 14.07 0.89 7.95
N ALA A 26 14.70 0.97 9.12
CA ALA A 26 14.20 0.40 10.36
C ALA A 26 12.76 0.85 10.71
N PRO A 27 12.35 2.13 10.55
CA PRO A 27 10.97 2.53 10.82
C PRO A 27 9.93 1.75 9.99
N LEU A 28 10.24 1.48 8.71
CA LEU A 28 9.37 0.71 7.83
C LEU A 28 9.30 -0.77 8.24
N ALA A 29 10.43 -1.36 8.62
CA ALA A 29 10.48 -2.73 9.13
C ALA A 29 9.68 -2.88 10.44
N ILE A 30 9.84 -1.93 11.37
CA ILE A 30 9.09 -1.85 12.63
C ILE A 30 7.59 -1.73 12.34
N PHE A 31 7.19 -0.85 11.42
CA PHE A 31 5.79 -0.72 11.02
C PHE A 31 5.19 -2.06 10.60
N PHE A 32 5.82 -2.79 9.67
CA PHE A 32 5.29 -4.09 9.23
C PHE A 32 5.29 -5.13 10.35
N ALA A 33 6.35 -5.17 11.16
CA ALA A 33 6.44 -6.11 12.28
C ALA A 33 5.29 -5.91 13.28
N PHE A 34 4.96 -4.68 13.64
CA PHE A 34 3.85 -4.38 14.54
C PHE A 34 2.48 -4.55 13.88
N ALA A 35 2.34 -4.10 12.63
CA ALA A 35 1.06 -4.12 11.94
C ALA A 35 0.56 -5.53 11.57
N LEU A 36 1.49 -6.46 11.33
CA LEU A 36 1.21 -7.84 10.95
C LEU A 36 1.37 -8.85 12.09
N ASN A 37 1.86 -8.44 13.26
CA ASN A 37 1.95 -9.30 14.43
C ASN A 37 0.85 -8.95 15.44
N GLY A 38 -0.15 -9.83 15.54
CA GLY A 38 -1.32 -9.62 16.40
C GLY A 38 -1.04 -9.53 17.90
N ARG A 39 0.17 -9.89 18.36
CA ARG A 39 0.59 -9.81 19.78
C ARG A 39 1.41 -8.56 20.06
N LEU A 40 2.31 -8.18 19.15
CA LEU A 40 3.22 -7.04 19.37
C LEU A 40 2.45 -5.74 19.53
N TYR A 41 1.42 -5.50 18.70
CA TYR A 41 0.67 -4.26 18.82
C TYR A 41 -0.11 -4.19 20.14
N LYS A 42 -0.59 -5.32 20.68
CA LYS A 42 -1.31 -5.37 21.96
C LYS A 42 -0.46 -4.93 23.15
N LEU A 43 0.87 -4.95 23.03
CA LEU A 43 1.77 -4.47 24.08
C LEU A 43 1.66 -2.95 24.29
N PHE A 44 1.32 -2.19 23.24
CA PHE A 44 1.33 -0.73 23.26
C PHE A 44 -0.04 -0.11 22.93
N LEU A 45 -0.91 -0.85 22.24
CA LEU A 45 -2.19 -0.38 21.69
C LEU A 45 -3.33 -1.36 22.02
N SER A 46 -3.32 -1.98 23.21
CA SER A 46 -4.32 -2.98 23.65
C SER A 46 -5.76 -2.48 23.61
N GLY A 47 -5.96 -1.17 23.75
CA GLY A 47 -7.28 -0.54 23.72
C GLY A 47 -7.89 -0.40 22.34
N TYR A 48 -7.13 -0.57 21.24
CA TYR A 48 -7.60 -0.29 19.87
C TYR A 48 -7.93 -1.55 19.09
N ASN A 49 -8.88 -1.45 18.15
CA ASN A 49 -9.15 -2.53 17.21
C ASN A 49 -8.00 -2.71 16.19
N LEU A 50 -8.02 -3.84 15.47
CA LEU A 50 -6.97 -4.21 14.51
C LEU A 50 -6.79 -3.25 13.34
N TYR A 51 -7.84 -2.51 12.95
CA TYR A 51 -7.79 -1.53 11.86
C TYR A 51 -7.17 -0.23 12.35
N ASP A 52 -7.69 0.32 13.46
CA ASP A 52 -7.21 1.58 14.05
C ASP A 52 -5.76 1.48 14.49
N THR A 53 -5.37 0.34 15.06
CA THR A 53 -3.96 0.06 15.36
C THR A 53 -3.08 0.26 14.13
N LYS A 54 -3.48 -0.25 12.96
CA LYS A 54 -2.68 -0.13 11.73
C LYS A 54 -2.65 1.31 11.22
N ARG A 55 -3.76 2.06 11.37
CA ARG A 55 -3.83 3.48 11.04
C ARG A 55 -2.92 4.31 11.96
N ILE A 56 -2.94 4.05 13.26
CA ILE A 56 -2.08 4.72 14.24
C ILE A 56 -0.61 4.45 13.91
N LEU A 57 -0.24 3.19 13.66
CA LEU A 57 1.13 2.82 13.27
C LEU A 57 1.56 3.50 11.96
N GLU A 58 0.65 3.62 10.99
CA GLU A 58 0.90 4.33 9.74
C GLU A 58 1.15 5.82 10.01
N ILE A 59 0.27 6.49 10.77
CA ILE A 59 0.44 7.90 11.13
C ILE A 59 1.77 8.11 11.86
N VAL A 60 2.13 7.25 12.82
CA VAL A 60 3.41 7.31 13.53
C VAL A 60 4.60 7.17 12.57
N LEU A 61 4.54 6.23 11.62
CA LEU A 61 5.56 6.09 10.58
C LEU A 61 5.69 7.38 9.75
N LEU A 62 4.57 7.90 9.24
CA LEU A 62 4.55 9.10 8.39
C LEU A 62 5.06 10.34 9.12
N LEU A 63 4.61 10.56 10.36
CA LEU A 63 5.10 11.65 11.21
C LEU A 63 6.58 11.48 11.53
N GLY A 64 7.05 10.27 11.84
CA GLY A 64 8.46 9.99 12.09
C GLY A 64 9.35 10.33 10.90
N ILE A 65 8.91 10.04 9.67
CA ILE A 65 9.63 10.42 8.45
C ILE A 65 9.62 11.94 8.25
N CYS A 66 8.51 12.63 8.52
CA CYS A 66 8.47 14.09 8.46
C CYS A 66 9.38 14.74 9.52
N LEU A 67 9.44 14.22 10.75
CA LEU A 67 10.39 14.67 11.77
C LEU A 67 11.84 14.47 11.30
N LEU A 68 12.16 13.33 10.68
CA LEU A 68 13.48 13.10 10.09
C LEU A 68 13.81 14.16 9.01
N LEU A 69 12.85 14.51 8.15
CA LEU A 69 13.02 15.56 7.12
C LEU A 69 13.12 16.98 7.71
N LEU A 70 12.44 17.25 8.83
CA LEU A 70 12.52 18.51 9.56
C LEU A 70 13.91 18.70 10.17
N PHE A 71 14.43 17.69 10.88
CA PHE A 71 15.68 17.81 11.63
C PHE A 71 16.94 17.46 10.80
N SER A 72 16.84 16.61 9.78
CA SER A 72 17.98 16.28 8.93
C SER A 72 18.04 17.17 7.69
N GLN A 73 18.89 18.21 7.74
CA GLN A 73 19.16 19.06 6.58
C GLN A 73 19.59 18.25 5.36
N LYS A 74 20.41 17.20 5.57
CA LYS A 74 20.87 16.31 4.49
C LYS A 74 19.70 15.61 3.79
N GLN A 75 18.80 14.97 4.55
CA GLN A 75 17.63 14.28 3.98
C GLN A 75 16.68 15.26 3.29
N ARG A 76 16.47 16.44 3.88
CA ARG A 76 15.68 17.51 3.26
C ARG A 76 16.25 17.95 1.92
N GLN A 77 17.56 18.13 1.80
CA GLN A 77 18.18 18.49 0.52
C GLN A 77 18.00 17.39 -0.52
N TYR A 78 18.20 16.11 -0.17
CA TYR A 78 17.96 15.01 -1.11
C TYR A 78 16.52 14.99 -1.61
N TRP A 79 15.56 15.15 -0.70
CA TRP A 79 14.14 15.18 -1.04
C TRP A 79 13.82 16.33 -1.99
N LEU A 80 14.30 17.54 -1.68
CA LEU A 80 14.05 18.72 -2.51
C LEU A 80 14.74 18.63 -3.88
N THR A 81 15.94 18.08 -3.96
CA THR A 81 16.63 17.82 -5.22
C THR A 81 15.87 16.81 -6.07
N LEU A 82 15.34 15.74 -5.47
CA LEU A 82 14.50 14.80 -6.20
C LEU A 82 13.20 15.44 -6.70
N PHE A 83 12.55 16.23 -5.85
CA PHE A 83 11.33 16.95 -6.23
C PHE A 83 11.59 17.97 -7.34
N SER A 84 12.73 18.66 -7.33
CA SER A 84 13.06 19.65 -8.36
C SER A 84 13.26 19.01 -9.74
N GLN A 85 13.77 17.77 -9.78
CA GLN A 85 13.94 16.94 -10.98
C GLN A 85 12.62 16.40 -11.57
N LEU A 86 11.49 16.52 -10.87
CA LEU A 86 10.18 16.25 -11.46
C LEU A 86 9.94 17.17 -12.66
N THR A 87 9.30 16.63 -13.70
CA THR A 87 8.92 17.43 -14.88
C THR A 87 7.98 18.57 -14.45
N ARG A 88 8.00 19.67 -15.21
CA ARG A 88 7.10 20.81 -14.94
C ARG A 88 5.63 20.37 -14.92
N GLN A 89 5.23 19.50 -15.85
CA GLN A 89 3.89 18.94 -15.90
C GLN A 89 3.54 18.17 -14.62
N THR A 90 4.41 17.26 -14.15
CA THR A 90 4.18 16.51 -12.91
C THR A 90 4.05 17.44 -11.71
N LYS A 91 4.91 18.47 -11.60
CA LYS A 91 4.82 19.45 -10.51
C LYS A 91 3.48 20.21 -10.55
N LEU A 92 3.07 20.69 -11.72
CA LEU A 92 1.78 21.37 -11.90
C LEU A 92 0.59 20.48 -11.53
N LEU A 93 0.60 19.21 -11.91
CA LEU A 93 -0.47 18.27 -11.55
C LEU A 93 -0.52 18.01 -10.03
N ILE A 94 0.62 17.78 -9.38
CA ILE A 94 0.67 17.58 -7.93
C ILE A 94 0.19 18.84 -7.20
N THR A 95 0.69 20.02 -7.60
CA THR A 95 0.25 21.30 -7.02
C THR A 95 -1.24 21.53 -7.25
N GLY A 96 -1.77 21.22 -8.43
CA GLY A 96 -3.20 21.31 -8.74
C GLY A 96 -4.04 20.39 -7.86
N ILE A 97 -3.64 19.13 -7.66
CA ILE A 97 -4.32 18.18 -6.77
C ILE A 97 -4.38 18.72 -5.34
N ILE A 98 -3.28 19.27 -4.83
CA ILE A 98 -3.23 19.84 -3.47
C ILE A 98 -4.12 21.08 -3.35
N ILE A 99 -4.07 22.00 -4.33
CA ILE A 99 -4.89 23.22 -4.32
C ILE A 99 -6.37 22.89 -4.41
N PHE A 100 -6.79 22.07 -5.38
CA PHE A 100 -8.20 21.65 -5.50
C PHE A 100 -8.66 20.86 -4.27
N GLY A 101 -7.81 20.00 -3.72
CA GLY A 101 -8.08 19.30 -2.46
C GLY A 101 -8.26 20.24 -1.28
N ALA A 102 -7.44 21.28 -1.17
CA ALA A 102 -7.57 22.29 -0.12
C ALA A 102 -8.87 23.10 -0.26
N ILE A 103 -9.19 23.55 -1.48
CA ILE A 103 -10.45 24.26 -1.75
C ILE A 103 -11.66 23.36 -1.45
N SER A 104 -11.62 22.11 -1.91
CA SER A 104 -12.64 21.11 -1.60
C SER A 104 -12.79 20.88 -0.10
N SER A 105 -11.68 20.84 0.65
CA SER A 105 -11.71 20.67 2.11
C SER A 105 -12.32 21.87 2.84
N ILE A 106 -12.12 23.09 2.35
CA ILE A 106 -12.70 24.31 2.95
C ILE A 106 -14.23 24.31 2.81
N VAL A 107 -14.75 23.83 1.67
CA VAL A 107 -16.18 23.87 1.34
C VAL A 107 -16.93 22.62 1.85
N ALA A 108 -16.20 21.60 2.32
CA ALA A 108 -16.79 20.35 2.80
C ALA A 108 -17.70 20.56 4.03
N PRO A 109 -18.75 19.75 4.21
CA PRO A 109 -19.62 19.79 5.40
C PRO A 109 -18.87 19.73 6.74
N ILE A 110 -17.80 18.94 6.82
CA ILE A 110 -16.93 18.82 8.01
C ILE A 110 -15.48 19.11 7.58
N PRO A 111 -15.06 20.38 7.53
CA PRO A 111 -13.75 20.75 7.02
C PRO A 111 -12.58 20.07 7.75
N GLN A 112 -12.71 19.82 9.06
CA GLN A 112 -11.69 19.15 9.87
C GLN A 112 -11.35 17.75 9.31
N ASP A 113 -12.36 16.95 8.99
CA ASP A 113 -12.22 15.59 8.45
C ASP A 113 -11.69 15.60 7.01
N ALA A 114 -12.09 16.60 6.23
CA ALA A 114 -11.54 16.79 4.89
C ALA A 114 -10.06 17.16 4.92
N PHE A 115 -9.67 18.10 5.79
CA PHE A 115 -8.28 18.48 5.99
C PHE A 115 -7.44 17.34 6.57
N LEU A 116 -8.00 16.48 7.43
CA LEU A 116 -7.35 15.25 7.90
C LEU A 116 -6.98 14.36 6.72
N SER A 117 -7.94 14.09 5.83
CA SER A 117 -7.70 13.25 4.65
C SER A 117 -6.72 13.87 3.66
N LEU A 118 -6.83 15.17 3.38
CA LEU A 118 -5.87 15.89 2.53
C LEU A 118 -4.46 15.83 3.12
N SER A 119 -4.32 16.13 4.40
CA SER A 119 -3.04 16.12 5.11
C SER A 119 -2.42 14.73 5.10
N HIS A 120 -3.21 13.68 5.34
CA HIS A 120 -2.76 12.29 5.26
C HIS A 120 -2.23 11.94 3.86
N VAL A 121 -2.93 12.33 2.79
CA VAL A 121 -2.47 12.13 1.40
C VAL A 121 -1.15 12.85 1.14
N VAL A 122 -0.97 14.07 1.67
CA VAL A 122 0.30 14.81 1.54
C VAL A 122 1.43 14.13 2.33
N LEU A 123 1.17 13.59 3.52
CA LEU A 123 2.15 12.81 4.28
C LEU A 123 2.57 11.53 3.52
N LEU A 124 1.62 10.81 2.91
CA LEU A 124 1.90 9.66 2.04
C LEU A 124 2.77 10.06 0.85
N PHE A 125 2.56 11.24 0.27
CA PHE A 125 3.40 11.77 -0.80
C PHE A 125 4.85 12.04 -0.32
N PHE A 126 5.03 12.65 0.86
CA PHE A 126 6.35 12.84 1.46
C PHE A 126 7.07 11.51 1.65
N PHE A 127 6.37 10.49 2.18
CA PHE A 127 6.90 9.16 2.37
C PHE A 127 7.27 8.46 1.05
N THR A 128 6.44 8.58 0.01
CA THR A 128 6.71 8.03 -1.33
C THR A 128 8.02 8.56 -1.90
N LEU A 129 8.22 9.89 -1.85
CA LEU A 129 9.47 10.50 -2.33
C LEU A 129 10.66 10.20 -1.40
N PHE A 130 10.43 10.01 -0.11
CA PHE A 130 11.48 9.54 0.80
C PHE A 130 12.01 8.16 0.39
N ILE A 131 11.14 7.19 0.08
CA ILE A 131 11.56 5.87 -0.43
C ILE A 131 12.35 6.02 -1.73
N ALA A 132 11.89 6.88 -2.64
CA ALA A 132 12.57 7.15 -3.90
C ALA A 132 13.99 7.73 -3.69
N VAL A 133 14.15 8.67 -2.76
CA VAL A 133 15.45 9.23 -2.36
C VAL A 133 16.37 8.14 -1.85
N GLN A 134 15.89 7.30 -0.92
CA GLN A 134 16.74 6.25 -0.35
C GLN A 134 17.17 5.26 -1.43
N ARG A 135 16.28 4.89 -2.34
CA ARG A 135 16.64 4.01 -3.46
C ARG A 135 17.67 4.63 -4.41
N GLN A 136 17.59 5.93 -4.71
CA GLN A 136 18.59 6.61 -5.55
C GLN A 136 19.93 6.75 -4.84
N HIS A 137 19.92 6.93 -3.52
CA HIS A 137 21.14 7.11 -2.74
C HIS A 137 21.90 5.79 -2.54
N TYR A 138 21.18 4.72 -2.19
CA TYR A 138 21.78 3.43 -1.82
C TYR A 138 21.86 2.41 -2.96
N GLY A 139 21.26 2.69 -4.11
CA GLY A 139 21.37 1.79 -5.27
C GLY A 139 20.66 0.45 -5.05
N ASP A 140 21.17 -0.58 -5.71
CA ASP A 140 20.61 -1.94 -5.69
C ASP A 140 20.66 -2.61 -4.30
N SER A 141 21.52 -2.11 -3.40
CA SER A 141 21.52 -2.55 -2.00
C SER A 141 20.19 -2.23 -1.30
N TYR A 142 19.55 -1.12 -1.68
CA TYR A 142 18.23 -0.76 -1.13
C TYR A 142 17.14 -1.71 -1.63
N ASP A 143 17.24 -2.21 -2.86
CA ASP A 143 16.31 -3.23 -3.38
C ASP A 143 16.31 -4.47 -2.48
N LYS A 144 17.50 -4.93 -2.11
CA LYS A 144 17.67 -6.10 -1.23
C LYS A 144 17.05 -5.87 0.14
N ILE A 145 17.18 -4.66 0.70
CA ILE A 145 16.57 -4.29 1.99
C ILE A 145 15.04 -4.25 1.88
N LEU A 146 14.47 -3.62 0.85
CA LEU A 146 13.03 -3.59 0.65
C LEU A 146 12.45 -4.99 0.44
N VAL A 147 13.12 -5.84 -0.36
CA VAL A 147 12.73 -7.25 -0.53
C VAL A 147 12.78 -7.98 0.81
N LEU A 148 13.84 -7.81 1.60
CA LEU A 148 13.95 -8.43 2.92
C LEU A 148 12.80 -8.01 3.84
N ILE A 149 12.48 -6.72 3.90
CA ILE A 149 11.37 -6.19 4.71
C ILE A 149 10.04 -6.82 4.28
N ILE A 150 9.77 -6.91 2.97
CA ILE A 150 8.53 -7.50 2.45
C ILE A 150 8.46 -9.00 2.76
N VAL A 151 9.55 -9.74 2.55
CA VAL A 151 9.61 -11.18 2.85
C VAL A 151 9.40 -11.43 4.34
N LEU A 152 10.05 -10.66 5.21
CA LEU A 152 9.86 -10.76 6.65
C LEU A 152 8.43 -10.39 7.06
N ALA A 153 7.84 -9.36 6.46
CA ALA A 153 6.44 -8.99 6.69
C ALA A 153 5.49 -10.15 6.37
N VAL A 154 5.69 -10.82 5.22
CA VAL A 154 4.94 -12.01 4.83
C VAL A 154 5.15 -13.16 5.81
N ILE A 155 6.39 -13.47 6.18
CA ILE A 155 6.70 -14.54 7.16
C ILE A 155 6.04 -14.28 8.52
N ILE A 156 6.05 -13.02 9.00
CA ILE A 156 5.40 -12.64 10.27
C ILE A 156 3.90 -12.94 10.20
N TYR A 157 3.25 -12.57 9.10
CA TYR A 157 1.85 -12.89 8.89
C TYR A 157 1.63 -14.41 8.81
N GLU A 158 2.44 -15.11 8.01
CA GLU A 158 2.31 -16.56 7.82
C GLU A 158 2.46 -17.32 9.14
N GLY A 159 3.35 -16.88 10.01
CA GLY A 159 3.45 -17.42 11.37
C GLY A 159 2.16 -17.25 12.18
N ALA A 160 1.50 -16.09 12.10
CA ALA A 160 0.21 -15.88 12.74
C ALA A 160 -0.92 -16.72 12.10
N PHE A 161 -0.89 -16.87 10.78
CA PHE A 161 -1.82 -17.71 10.02
C PHE A 161 -1.67 -19.20 10.36
N ILE A 162 -0.45 -19.74 10.30
CA ILE A 162 -0.14 -21.13 10.66
C ILE A 162 -0.52 -21.39 12.11
N LYS A 163 -0.24 -20.46 13.04
CA LYS A 163 -0.69 -20.60 14.42
C LYS A 163 -2.21 -20.70 14.51
N SER A 164 -2.95 -19.83 13.82
CA SER A 164 -4.41 -19.88 13.80
C SER A 164 -4.93 -21.20 13.21
N PHE A 165 -4.23 -21.75 12.22
CA PHE A 165 -4.58 -23.04 11.61
C PHE A 165 -4.33 -24.21 12.57
N ILE A 166 -3.19 -24.21 13.28
CA ILE A 166 -2.90 -25.21 14.32
C ILE A 166 -3.91 -25.14 15.46
N ASP A 167 -4.24 -23.93 15.93
CA ASP A 167 -5.25 -23.74 16.97
C ASP A 167 -6.62 -24.31 16.54
N HIS A 168 -6.99 -24.17 15.26
CA HIS A 168 -8.20 -24.77 14.70
C HIS A 168 -8.11 -26.30 14.67
N ALA A 169 -7.04 -26.85 14.08
CA ALA A 169 -6.88 -28.29 13.89
C ALA A 169 -6.72 -29.08 15.20
N VAL A 170 -6.17 -28.46 16.25
CA VAL A 170 -5.89 -29.13 17.53
C VAL A 170 -6.95 -28.84 18.59
N GLN A 171 -7.56 -27.65 18.58
CA GLN A 171 -8.45 -27.19 19.66
C GLN A 171 -9.89 -26.93 19.18
N ASP A 172 -10.25 -27.34 17.96
CA ASP A 172 -11.55 -27.12 17.32
C ASP A 172 -12.04 -25.65 17.37
N ARG A 173 -11.10 -24.70 17.38
CA ARG A 173 -11.42 -23.27 17.34
C ARG A 173 -11.86 -22.86 15.94
N ILE A 174 -12.65 -21.79 15.82
CA ILE A 174 -13.01 -21.24 14.50
C ILE A 174 -11.75 -20.77 13.76
N PHE A 175 -11.55 -21.25 12.53
CA PHE A 175 -10.44 -20.82 11.69
C PHE A 175 -10.79 -19.56 10.91
N TYR A 176 -9.95 -18.54 11.05
CA TYR A 176 -10.03 -17.32 10.25
C TYR A 176 -8.83 -17.25 9.32
N PHE A 177 -9.07 -17.17 8.00
CA PHE A 177 -8.02 -16.98 6.99
C PHE A 177 -7.32 -15.61 7.05
N HIS A 178 -7.66 -14.78 8.03
CA HIS A 178 -7.17 -13.41 8.16
C HIS A 178 -7.01 -12.99 9.64
N PRO A 179 -6.23 -13.73 10.46
CA PRO A 179 -6.23 -13.60 11.92
C PRO A 179 -5.72 -12.24 12.45
N VAL A 180 -5.07 -11.44 11.61
CA VAL A 180 -4.55 -10.11 11.97
C VAL A 180 -5.24 -8.96 11.23
N PHE A 181 -6.33 -9.24 10.50
CA PHE A 181 -7.15 -8.24 9.84
C PHE A 181 -8.59 -8.33 10.33
N VAL A 182 -9.30 -7.21 10.41
CA VAL A 182 -10.74 -7.21 10.72
C VAL A 182 -11.60 -7.71 9.55
N ASN A 183 -11.03 -7.73 8.34
CA ASN A 183 -11.74 -8.11 7.13
C ASN A 183 -10.79 -8.78 6.14
N SER A 184 -11.26 -9.86 5.51
CA SER A 184 -10.54 -10.58 4.44
C SER A 184 -10.05 -9.67 3.31
N ARG A 185 -10.81 -8.64 2.95
CA ARG A 185 -10.47 -7.72 1.86
C ARG A 185 -9.18 -6.95 2.15
N PHE A 186 -8.89 -6.63 3.40
CA PHE A 186 -7.70 -5.86 3.77
C PHE A 186 -6.43 -6.70 3.60
N LEU A 187 -6.49 -7.98 3.97
CA LEU A 187 -5.44 -8.94 3.62
C LEU A 187 -5.26 -9.03 2.10
N CYS A 188 -6.36 -9.11 1.35
CA CYS A 188 -6.30 -9.25 -0.11
C CYS A 188 -5.65 -8.04 -0.80
N GLN A 189 -5.84 -6.84 -0.27
CA GLN A 189 -5.16 -5.66 -0.77
C GLN A 189 -3.65 -5.76 -0.54
N PHE A 190 -3.22 -6.22 0.65
CA PHE A 190 -1.81 -6.46 0.95
C PHE A 190 -1.20 -7.58 0.09
N LEU A 191 -1.92 -8.71 -0.10
CA LEU A 191 -1.54 -9.79 -1.02
C LEU A 191 -1.32 -9.27 -2.44
N THR A 192 -2.19 -8.36 -2.89
CA THR A 192 -2.12 -7.81 -4.26
C THR A 192 -0.79 -7.13 -4.55
N TRP A 193 -0.30 -6.34 -3.59
CA TRP A 193 0.98 -5.65 -3.72
C TRP A 193 2.18 -6.61 -3.62
N THR A 194 2.09 -7.63 -2.75
CA THR A 194 3.26 -8.43 -2.33
C THR A 194 3.49 -9.69 -3.16
N LEU A 195 2.44 -10.31 -3.74
CA LEU A 195 2.57 -11.55 -4.53
C LEU A 195 3.58 -11.42 -5.70
N PRO A 196 3.60 -10.32 -6.48
CA PRO A 196 4.62 -10.17 -7.52
C PRO A 196 6.04 -10.00 -6.98
N LEU A 197 6.19 -9.49 -5.75
CA LEU A 197 7.47 -9.12 -5.14
C LEU A 197 8.10 -10.28 -4.35
N ILE A 198 7.30 -11.20 -3.81
CA ILE A 198 7.77 -12.24 -2.88
C ILE A 198 8.75 -13.23 -3.52
N THR A 199 8.76 -13.37 -4.85
CA THR A 199 9.66 -14.26 -5.59
C THR A 199 11.00 -13.62 -5.95
N LEU A 200 11.19 -12.32 -5.69
CA LEU A 200 12.44 -11.61 -5.99
C LEU A 200 13.71 -12.25 -5.40
N PRO A 201 13.70 -12.84 -4.19
CA PRO A 201 14.89 -13.50 -3.64
C PRO A 201 15.50 -14.56 -4.58
N ILE A 202 14.67 -15.27 -5.36
CA ILE A 202 15.12 -16.28 -6.35
C ILE A 202 16.04 -15.64 -7.39
N PHE A 203 15.70 -14.44 -7.85
CA PHE A 203 16.42 -13.71 -8.89
C PHE A 203 17.64 -12.98 -8.33
N LEU A 204 17.57 -12.47 -7.10
CA LEU A 204 18.67 -11.75 -6.45
C LEU A 204 19.77 -12.69 -5.93
N ALA A 205 19.52 -14.00 -5.86
CA ALA A 205 20.48 -15.00 -5.38
C ALA A 205 21.42 -15.57 -6.46
N GLN A 206 21.49 -14.98 -7.66
CA GLN A 206 22.27 -15.52 -8.79
C GLN A 206 23.78 -15.66 -8.50
N GLU A 207 24.33 -14.78 -7.67
CA GLU A 207 25.76 -14.78 -7.30
C GLU A 207 26.09 -15.71 -6.12
N SER A 208 25.10 -16.40 -5.56
CA SER A 208 25.31 -17.32 -4.44
C SER A 208 25.82 -18.69 -4.87
N THR A 209 26.43 -19.43 -3.94
CA THR A 209 26.84 -20.83 -4.18
C THR A 209 25.64 -21.70 -4.61
N PRO A 210 25.85 -22.77 -5.40
CA PRO A 210 24.75 -23.60 -5.89
C PRO A 210 23.82 -24.14 -4.79
N SER A 211 24.39 -24.60 -3.67
CA SER A 211 23.63 -25.08 -2.51
C SER A 211 22.77 -23.98 -1.88
N ARG A 212 23.34 -22.77 -1.72
CA ARG A 212 22.61 -21.61 -1.17
C ARG A 212 21.51 -21.15 -2.11
N ARG A 213 21.76 -21.15 -3.43
CA ARG A 213 20.76 -20.80 -4.44
C ARG A 213 19.59 -21.79 -4.43
N LYS A 214 19.86 -23.10 -4.31
CA LYS A 214 18.82 -24.13 -4.16
C LYS A 214 18.00 -23.92 -2.88
N LEU A 215 18.65 -23.64 -1.76
CA LEU A 215 17.96 -23.35 -0.50
C LEU A 215 17.05 -22.12 -0.63
N ILE A 216 17.56 -21.01 -1.16
CA ILE A 216 16.77 -19.78 -1.37
C ILE A 216 15.61 -20.06 -2.32
N PHE A 217 15.81 -20.83 -3.39
CA PHE A 217 14.75 -21.20 -4.32
C PHE A 217 13.63 -21.96 -3.62
N LEU A 218 13.98 -23.03 -2.89
CA LEU A 218 13.00 -23.87 -2.20
C LEU A 218 12.28 -23.11 -1.07
N SER A 219 13.00 -22.34 -0.26
CA SER A 219 12.39 -21.57 0.83
C SER A 219 11.48 -20.46 0.29
N THR A 220 11.90 -19.75 -0.77
CA THR A 220 11.06 -18.72 -1.40
C THR A 220 9.83 -19.35 -2.04
N LEU A 221 9.96 -20.51 -2.68
CA LEU A 221 8.82 -21.21 -3.26
C LEU A 221 7.83 -21.69 -2.19
N LEU A 222 8.31 -22.13 -1.04
CA LEU A 222 7.46 -22.50 0.10
C LEU A 222 6.70 -21.29 0.64
N ILE A 223 7.40 -20.20 0.94
CA ILE A 223 6.78 -18.94 1.42
C ILE A 223 5.78 -18.43 0.38
N ALA A 224 6.20 -18.27 -0.88
CA ALA A 224 5.31 -17.82 -1.94
C ALA A 224 4.12 -18.78 -2.15
N GLY A 225 4.32 -20.08 -1.98
CA GLY A 225 3.27 -21.08 -2.05
C GLY A 225 2.22 -20.91 -0.95
N ILE A 226 2.63 -20.77 0.32
CA ILE A 226 1.71 -20.49 1.44
C ILE A 226 0.97 -19.17 1.20
N TRP A 227 1.67 -18.16 0.69
CA TRP A 227 1.09 -16.86 0.34
C TRP A 227 0.03 -16.96 -0.76
N TRP A 228 0.29 -17.71 -1.83
CA TRP A 228 -0.69 -18.00 -2.89
C TRP A 228 -1.86 -18.84 -2.37
N ALA A 229 -1.60 -19.85 -1.54
CA ALA A 229 -2.65 -20.68 -0.93
C ALA A 229 -3.59 -19.83 -0.07
N THR A 230 -3.04 -18.88 0.69
CA THR A 230 -3.81 -17.89 1.48
C THR A 230 -4.65 -17.00 0.56
N ALA A 231 -4.09 -16.52 -0.56
CA ALA A 231 -4.82 -15.70 -1.52
C ALA A 231 -6.01 -16.44 -2.14
N ILE A 232 -5.83 -17.72 -2.48
CA ILE A 232 -6.87 -18.57 -3.06
C ILE A 232 -7.94 -18.88 -2.02
N ALA A 233 -7.53 -19.30 -0.82
CA ALA A 233 -8.45 -19.68 0.25
C ALA A 233 -9.32 -18.51 0.74
N ASN A 234 -8.77 -17.29 0.75
CA ASN A 234 -9.51 -16.11 1.17
C ASN A 234 -10.58 -15.67 0.15
N GLY A 235 -10.63 -16.29 -1.05
CA GLY A 235 -11.75 -16.14 -2.00
C GLY A 235 -11.90 -14.74 -2.63
N SER A 236 -10.94 -13.83 -2.47
CA SER A 236 -11.03 -12.50 -3.07
C SER A 236 -10.70 -12.54 -4.56
N LYS A 237 -11.77 -12.65 -5.34
CA LYS A 237 -11.75 -12.57 -6.81
C LYS A 237 -10.99 -11.34 -7.32
N GLY A 238 -11.06 -10.21 -6.59
CA GLY A 238 -10.40 -8.98 -7.02
C GLY A 238 -8.88 -9.01 -6.96
N SER A 239 -8.30 -9.66 -5.95
CA SER A 239 -6.84 -9.82 -5.88
C SER A 239 -6.34 -10.79 -6.95
N LEU A 240 -6.98 -11.95 -7.09
CA LEU A 240 -6.60 -12.95 -8.08
C LEU A 240 -6.73 -12.42 -9.51
N PHE A 241 -7.82 -11.71 -9.81
CA PHE A 241 -8.00 -11.06 -11.11
C PHE A 241 -6.96 -9.95 -11.33
N GLY A 242 -6.66 -9.15 -10.30
CA GLY A 242 -5.56 -8.19 -10.35
C GLY A 242 -4.23 -8.87 -10.71
N GLN A 243 -3.89 -10.00 -10.09
CA GLN A 243 -2.66 -10.73 -10.42
C GLN A 243 -2.62 -11.21 -11.86
N LEU A 244 -3.73 -11.76 -12.37
CA LEU A 244 -3.84 -12.17 -13.77
C LEU A 244 -3.59 -11.00 -14.72
N ILE A 245 -4.18 -9.84 -14.45
CA ILE A 245 -3.93 -8.62 -15.24
C ILE A 245 -2.47 -8.17 -15.13
N GLY A 246 -1.86 -8.26 -13.95
CA GLY A 246 -0.44 -8.00 -13.75
C GLY A 246 0.43 -8.91 -14.64
N TRP A 247 0.17 -10.21 -14.66
CA TRP A 247 0.90 -11.18 -15.49
C TRP A 247 0.72 -10.94 -16.98
N ILE A 248 -0.52 -10.69 -17.42
CA ILE A 248 -0.82 -10.32 -18.82
C ILE A 248 -0.08 -9.04 -19.19
N GLY A 249 -0.09 -8.04 -18.31
CA GLY A 249 0.64 -6.80 -18.50
C GLY A 249 2.15 -7.02 -18.69
N ILE A 250 2.75 -7.90 -17.89
CA ILE A 250 4.17 -8.28 -18.08
C ILE A 250 4.39 -8.98 -19.43
N ALA A 251 3.53 -9.93 -19.78
CA ALA A 251 3.63 -10.62 -21.06
C ALA A 251 3.51 -9.66 -22.26
N ILE A 252 2.65 -8.65 -22.19
CA ILE A 252 2.48 -7.64 -23.25
C ILE A 252 3.66 -6.67 -23.31
N ILE A 253 4.05 -6.10 -22.16
CA ILE A 253 5.06 -5.03 -22.09
C ILE A 253 6.47 -5.58 -22.35
N PHE A 254 6.81 -6.72 -21.75
CA PHE A 254 8.17 -7.27 -21.81
C PHE A 254 8.31 -8.42 -22.81
N ARG A 255 7.21 -8.98 -23.30
CA ARG A 255 7.19 -10.10 -24.26
C ARG A 255 8.04 -11.26 -23.74
N ASN A 256 8.85 -11.87 -24.60
CA ASN A 256 9.73 -12.99 -24.25
C ASN A 256 10.74 -12.65 -23.14
N ARG A 257 11.05 -11.37 -22.88
CA ARG A 257 12.00 -10.98 -21.83
C ARG A 257 11.43 -11.14 -20.41
N GLY A 258 10.11 -11.27 -20.26
CA GLY A 258 9.46 -11.53 -18.98
C GLY A 258 9.21 -13.01 -18.68
N LYS A 259 9.59 -13.92 -19.60
CA LYS A 259 9.21 -15.34 -19.54
C LYS A 259 9.69 -16.03 -18.26
N ASP A 260 10.95 -15.85 -17.89
CA ASP A 260 11.52 -16.52 -16.70
C ASP A 260 10.85 -16.04 -15.41
N TRP A 261 10.50 -14.75 -15.35
CA TRP A 261 9.73 -14.20 -14.24
C TRP A 261 8.32 -14.80 -14.17
N LEU A 262 7.61 -14.87 -15.31
CA LEU A 262 6.29 -15.48 -15.39
C LEU A 262 6.31 -16.97 -15.02
N LEU A 263 7.35 -17.71 -15.42
CA LEU A 263 7.51 -19.12 -15.04
C LEU A 263 7.69 -19.30 -13.53
N VAL A 264 8.50 -18.44 -12.89
CA VAL A 264 8.65 -18.48 -11.42
C VAL A 264 7.34 -18.15 -10.72
N GLN A 265 6.58 -17.17 -11.21
CA GLN A 265 5.25 -16.86 -10.68
C GLN A 265 4.27 -18.04 -10.87
N ALA A 266 4.32 -18.72 -12.00
CA ALA A 266 3.53 -19.92 -12.26
C ALA A 266 3.91 -21.07 -11.31
N TYR A 267 5.20 -21.31 -11.05
CA TYR A 267 5.62 -22.29 -10.06
C TYR A 267 5.15 -21.95 -8.64
N ALA A 268 5.20 -20.67 -8.24
CA ALA A 268 4.69 -20.23 -6.95
C ALA A 268 3.17 -20.43 -6.83
N LEU A 269 2.41 -20.13 -7.89
CA LEU A 269 0.98 -20.40 -7.95
C LEU A 269 0.69 -21.91 -7.86
N LEU A 270 1.42 -22.75 -8.60
CA LEU A 270 1.24 -24.21 -8.55
C LEU A 270 1.56 -24.77 -7.15
N ALA A 271 2.62 -24.28 -6.50
CA ALA A 271 2.92 -24.62 -5.11
C ALA A 271 1.78 -24.19 -4.17
N GLY A 272 1.22 -23.00 -4.37
CA GLY A 272 0.08 -22.53 -3.58
C GLY A 272 -1.22 -23.30 -3.83
N LEU A 273 -1.50 -23.69 -5.07
CA LEU A 273 -2.62 -24.57 -5.40
C LEU A 273 -2.45 -25.92 -4.72
N PHE A 274 -1.26 -26.52 -4.79
CA PHE A 274 -0.96 -27.77 -4.10
C PHE A 274 -1.21 -27.67 -2.59
N ILE A 275 -0.67 -26.63 -1.93
CA ILE A 275 -0.90 -26.39 -0.49
C ILE A 275 -2.38 -26.19 -0.20
N PHE A 276 -3.08 -25.38 -1.00
CA PHE A 276 -4.51 -25.13 -0.85
C PHE A 276 -5.35 -26.41 -0.94
N PHE A 277 -5.12 -27.25 -1.95
CA PHE A 277 -5.86 -28.51 -2.11
C PHE A 277 -5.58 -29.51 -1.00
N VAL A 278 -4.32 -29.60 -0.54
CA VAL A 278 -3.93 -30.56 0.50
C VAL A 278 -4.43 -30.14 1.88
N PHE A 279 -4.36 -28.85 2.21
CA PHE A 279 -4.57 -28.38 3.59
C PHE A 279 -5.87 -27.60 3.81
N PHE A 280 -6.43 -26.92 2.80
CA PHE A 280 -7.53 -25.97 3.02
C PHE A 280 -8.85 -26.38 2.38
N VAL A 281 -8.84 -27.11 1.26
CA VAL A 281 -10.07 -27.62 0.65
C VAL A 281 -10.92 -28.48 1.60
N PRO A 282 -10.34 -29.37 2.44
CA PRO A 282 -11.11 -30.14 3.42
C PRO A 282 -11.90 -29.26 4.41
N GLU A 283 -11.42 -28.03 4.67
CA GLU A 283 -12.01 -27.09 5.63
C GLU A 283 -13.00 -26.10 5.00
N LEU A 284 -13.17 -26.12 3.67
CA LEU A 284 -14.12 -25.25 2.99
C LEU A 284 -15.54 -25.75 3.19
N ARG A 285 -16.26 -25.17 4.16
CA ARG A 285 -17.73 -25.32 4.23
C ARG A 285 -18.37 -24.63 3.03
N TYR A 286 -19.13 -25.40 2.24
CA TYR A 286 -19.90 -24.90 1.10
C TYR A 286 -21.06 -24.04 1.58
N ASP A 287 -20.98 -22.73 1.39
CA ASP A 287 -22.14 -21.83 1.31
C ASP A 287 -21.69 -20.50 0.69
N ASN A 288 -21.76 -20.36 -0.65
CA ASN A 288 -21.23 -19.14 -1.29
C ASN A 288 -21.89 -18.73 -2.61
N PHE A 289 -23.12 -19.18 -2.93
CA PHE A 289 -23.83 -18.61 -4.08
C PHE A 289 -24.62 -17.33 -3.70
N ALA A 290 -25.28 -17.30 -2.55
CA ALA A 290 -26.02 -16.12 -2.04
C ALA A 290 -25.08 -14.94 -1.67
N ALA A 291 -23.88 -15.22 -1.18
CA ALA A 291 -22.90 -14.19 -0.83
C ALA A 291 -22.38 -13.40 -2.06
N VAL A 292 -22.40 -14.02 -3.25
CA VAL A 292 -21.93 -13.37 -4.49
C VAL A 292 -22.95 -12.36 -5.02
N SER A 293 -24.24 -12.72 -5.01
CA SER A 293 -25.31 -11.82 -5.47
C SER A 293 -25.45 -10.61 -4.53
N GLN A 294 -25.43 -10.82 -3.21
CA GLN A 294 -25.50 -9.73 -2.23
C GLN A 294 -24.29 -8.78 -2.35
N SER A 295 -23.10 -9.31 -2.67
CA SER A 295 -21.90 -8.49 -2.89
C SER A 295 -21.92 -7.66 -4.17
N LEU A 296 -22.70 -8.04 -5.19
CA LEU A 296 -22.86 -7.24 -6.42
C LEU A 296 -23.90 -6.14 -6.23
N VAL A 297 -25.05 -6.46 -5.63
CA VAL A 297 -26.13 -5.49 -5.34
C VAL A 297 -25.62 -4.34 -4.46
N SER A 298 -24.90 -4.67 -3.39
CA SER A 298 -24.26 -3.68 -2.51
C SER A 298 -23.27 -2.75 -3.24
N ARG A 299 -22.48 -3.27 -4.18
CA ARG A 299 -21.57 -2.43 -4.97
C ARG A 299 -22.30 -1.50 -5.92
N MET A 300 -23.36 -1.97 -6.58
CA MET A 300 -24.14 -1.13 -7.49
C MET A 300 -24.76 0.05 -6.76
N ALA A 301 -25.33 -0.16 -5.57
CA ALA A 301 -25.88 0.92 -4.75
C ALA A 301 -24.80 1.92 -4.32
N LEU A 302 -23.61 1.43 -3.94
CA LEU A 302 -22.47 2.30 -3.62
C LEU A 302 -21.99 3.12 -4.83
N TRP A 303 -22.00 2.53 -6.03
CA TRP A 303 -21.60 3.24 -7.24
C TRP A 303 -22.65 4.27 -7.67
N GLU A 304 -23.93 3.94 -7.52
CA GLU A 304 -25.03 4.88 -7.75
C GLU A 304 -24.93 6.09 -6.83
N GLN A 305 -24.68 5.88 -5.53
CA GLN A 305 -24.43 6.97 -4.60
C GLN A 305 -23.20 7.80 -5.00
N ALA A 306 -22.09 7.16 -5.40
CA ALA A 306 -20.91 7.89 -5.85
C ALA A 306 -21.20 8.75 -7.08
N LEU A 307 -21.94 8.21 -8.06
CA LEU A 307 -22.36 8.93 -9.25
C LEU A 307 -23.28 10.10 -8.91
N GLN A 308 -24.18 9.93 -7.95
CA GLN A 308 -25.03 11.01 -7.46
C GLN A 308 -24.19 12.13 -6.82
N LEU A 309 -23.22 11.80 -5.96
CA LEU A 309 -22.30 12.79 -5.38
C LEU A 309 -21.46 13.51 -6.44
N ILE A 310 -21.02 12.81 -7.49
CA ILE A 310 -20.31 13.41 -8.62
C ILE A 310 -21.23 14.38 -9.37
N LYS A 311 -22.49 14.01 -9.59
CA LYS A 311 -23.48 14.87 -10.26
C LYS A 311 -23.77 16.13 -9.45
N ASP A 312 -23.87 16.01 -8.13
CA ASP A 312 -24.19 17.12 -7.25
C ASP A 312 -22.99 18.05 -7.03
N ASN A 313 -21.76 17.50 -7.04
CA ASN A 313 -20.52 18.25 -6.76
C ASN A 313 -19.42 17.97 -7.80
N PRO A 314 -19.61 18.25 -9.10
CA PRO A 314 -18.73 17.76 -10.16
C PRO A 314 -17.31 18.36 -10.13
N LEU A 315 -17.16 19.60 -9.66
CA LEU A 315 -15.88 20.32 -9.71
C LEU A 315 -15.01 20.07 -8.48
N LEU A 316 -15.58 20.16 -7.28
CA LEU A 316 -14.83 20.07 -6.02
C LEU A 316 -15.06 18.73 -5.30
N GLY A 317 -16.05 17.94 -5.70
CA GLY A 317 -16.50 16.79 -4.92
C GLY A 317 -17.16 17.22 -3.61
N ALA A 318 -17.61 16.24 -2.83
CA ALA A 318 -18.25 16.48 -1.53
C ALA A 318 -17.25 16.86 -0.41
N GLY A 319 -15.95 16.81 -0.68
CA GLY A 319 -14.87 16.92 0.29
C GLY A 319 -14.08 15.60 0.41
N PRO A 320 -12.74 15.65 0.54
CA PRO A 320 -11.96 14.48 0.92
C PRO A 320 -12.59 13.76 2.11
N LEU A 321 -12.66 12.42 2.09
CA LEU A 321 -13.31 11.59 3.12
C LEU A 321 -14.85 11.62 3.15
N HIS A 322 -15.51 12.56 2.45
CA HIS A 322 -16.93 12.84 2.65
C HIS A 322 -17.90 11.90 1.94
N TYR A 323 -17.44 10.90 1.20
CA TYR A 323 -18.35 9.79 0.86
C TYR A 323 -18.94 9.19 2.15
N ALA A 324 -18.14 9.12 3.22
CA ALA A 324 -18.54 8.62 4.53
C ALA A 324 -19.39 9.60 5.35
N TYR A 325 -19.66 10.80 4.85
CA TYR A 325 -20.65 11.70 5.45
C TYR A 325 -22.07 11.24 5.10
N PHE A 326 -22.27 10.78 3.86
CA PHE A 326 -23.56 10.34 3.35
C PHE A 326 -23.79 8.87 3.66
N ARG A 327 -24.47 8.60 4.77
CA ARG A 327 -24.68 7.25 5.29
C ARG A 327 -25.49 6.37 4.33
N ASN A 328 -25.06 5.12 4.20
CA ASN A 328 -25.75 4.06 3.45
C ASN A 328 -25.55 2.72 4.19
N PRO A 329 -26.31 1.67 3.86
CA PRO A 329 -26.26 0.43 4.63
C PRO A 329 -25.08 -0.50 4.32
N TYR A 330 -24.25 -0.16 3.33
CA TYR A 330 -23.29 -1.10 2.75
C TYR A 330 -21.84 -0.79 3.12
N ALA A 331 -21.38 0.45 2.91
CA ALA A 331 -19.99 0.85 3.14
C ALA A 331 -19.78 2.36 3.16
N ALA A 332 -18.79 2.80 3.94
CA ALA A 332 -18.34 4.20 4.00
C ALA A 332 -17.53 4.66 2.76
N HIS A 333 -17.44 3.85 1.69
CA HIS A 333 -16.74 4.21 0.46
C HIS A 333 -17.16 3.31 -0.73
N PRO A 334 -16.97 3.73 -1.99
CA PRO A 334 -17.59 3.05 -3.13
C PRO A 334 -16.88 1.78 -3.63
N HIS A 335 -15.77 1.37 -2.98
CA HIS A 335 -14.93 0.24 -3.45
C HIS A 335 -14.43 0.40 -4.89
N ASN A 336 -14.34 1.62 -5.39
CA ASN A 336 -13.79 1.94 -6.70
C ASN A 336 -13.01 3.25 -6.56
N SER A 337 -11.70 3.20 -6.79
CA SER A 337 -10.82 4.35 -6.58
C SER A 337 -11.17 5.54 -7.47
N MET A 338 -11.62 5.32 -8.70
CA MET A 338 -11.96 6.42 -9.61
C MET A 338 -13.24 7.13 -9.17
N LEU A 339 -14.28 6.34 -8.85
CA LEU A 339 -15.53 6.87 -8.31
C LEU A 339 -15.29 7.59 -6.98
N GLN A 340 -14.46 7.03 -6.11
CA GLN A 340 -14.11 7.65 -4.83
C GLN A 340 -13.42 9.00 -5.02
N ILE A 341 -12.41 9.09 -5.90
CA ILE A 341 -11.72 10.36 -6.15
C ILE A 341 -12.68 11.38 -6.76
N ALA A 342 -13.49 10.99 -7.75
CA ALA A 342 -14.42 11.91 -8.38
C ALA A 342 -15.53 12.40 -7.41
N SER A 343 -16.09 11.52 -6.57
CA SER A 343 -17.15 11.89 -5.64
C SER A 343 -16.66 12.77 -4.49
N GLU A 344 -15.41 12.57 -4.05
CA GLU A 344 -14.86 13.29 -2.88
C GLU A 344 -14.04 14.52 -3.26
N TRP A 345 -13.25 14.45 -4.35
CA TRP A 345 -12.32 15.51 -4.76
C TRP A 345 -12.70 16.20 -6.07
N GLY A 346 -13.74 15.71 -6.76
CA GLY A 346 -14.22 16.23 -8.02
C GLY A 346 -13.53 15.65 -9.26
N ILE A 347 -14.18 15.84 -10.41
CA ILE A 347 -13.71 15.38 -11.72
C ILE A 347 -12.35 16.00 -12.10
N PRO A 348 -12.05 17.29 -11.86
CA PRO A 348 -10.74 17.86 -12.14
C PRO A 348 -9.60 17.11 -11.44
N VAL A 349 -9.77 16.74 -10.16
CA VAL A 349 -8.75 15.97 -9.43
C VAL A 349 -8.61 14.56 -9.99
N LEU A 350 -9.72 13.88 -10.33
CA LEU A 350 -9.67 12.58 -11.00
C LEU A 350 -8.86 12.65 -12.30
N LEU A 351 -9.08 13.66 -13.13
CA LEU A 351 -8.35 13.85 -14.39
C LEU A 351 -6.87 14.10 -14.16
N MET A 352 -6.52 14.95 -13.17
CA MET A 352 -5.13 15.22 -12.82
C MET A 352 -4.40 13.98 -12.31
N VAL A 353 -5.03 13.20 -11.43
CA VAL A 353 -4.47 11.94 -10.91
C VAL A 353 -4.32 10.91 -12.04
N SER A 354 -5.32 10.79 -12.91
CA SER A 354 -5.28 9.87 -14.06
C SER A 354 -4.18 10.24 -15.04
N LEU A 355 -4.05 11.52 -15.38
CA LEU A 355 -3.00 12.00 -16.26
C LEU A 355 -1.61 11.80 -15.63
N LEU A 356 -1.47 12.06 -14.33
CA LEU A 356 -0.24 11.83 -13.58
C LEU A 356 0.15 10.34 -13.63
N ALA A 357 -0.80 9.43 -13.37
CA ALA A 357 -0.57 7.99 -13.42
C ALA A 357 -0.17 7.51 -14.83
N ILE A 358 -0.94 7.89 -15.86
CA ILE A 358 -0.71 7.46 -17.25
C ILE A 358 0.64 7.97 -17.77
N THR A 359 0.96 9.25 -17.56
CA THR A 359 2.20 9.85 -18.07
C THR A 359 3.43 9.26 -17.40
N ASN A 360 3.41 9.08 -16.07
CA ASN A 360 4.53 8.48 -15.34
C ASN A 360 4.66 6.98 -15.64
N PHE A 361 3.56 6.24 -15.75
CA PHE A 361 3.60 4.82 -16.12
C PHE A 361 4.11 4.62 -17.55
N THR A 362 3.68 5.45 -18.49
CA THR A 362 4.20 5.42 -19.87
C THR A 362 5.70 5.72 -19.90
N THR A 363 6.14 6.69 -19.10
CA THR A 363 7.57 7.03 -18.98
C THR A 363 8.37 5.88 -18.35
N TRP A 364 7.80 5.21 -17.34
CA TRP A 364 8.35 4.02 -16.72
C TRP A 364 8.54 2.90 -17.75
N VAL A 365 7.49 2.51 -18.47
CA VAL A 365 7.50 1.46 -19.49
C VAL A 365 8.55 1.73 -20.59
N LYS A 366 8.72 2.99 -21.00
CA LYS A 366 9.72 3.37 -22.01
C LYS A 366 11.17 3.24 -21.54
N ARG A 367 11.43 3.27 -20.23
CA ARG A 367 12.78 3.32 -19.65
C ARG A 367 13.24 1.99 -19.07
N ILE A 368 12.30 1.12 -18.71
CA ILE A 368 12.61 -0.06 -17.92
C ILE A 368 13.23 -1.18 -18.75
N THR A 369 14.23 -1.81 -18.16
CA THR A 369 14.82 -3.05 -18.65
C THR A 369 14.04 -4.25 -18.11
N ALA A 370 14.23 -5.43 -18.70
CA ALA A 370 13.67 -6.69 -18.20
C ALA A 370 14.42 -7.21 -16.95
N ASN A 371 14.70 -6.32 -16.00
CA ASN A 371 15.22 -6.67 -14.69
C ASN A 371 14.06 -7.23 -13.82
N PRO A 372 14.27 -8.32 -13.07
CA PRO A 372 13.27 -8.89 -12.16
C PRO A 372 12.60 -7.90 -11.20
N VAL A 373 13.33 -6.89 -10.69
CA VAL A 373 12.77 -5.83 -9.85
C VAL A 373 11.77 -4.99 -10.65
N HIS A 374 12.11 -4.59 -11.87
CA HIS A 374 11.19 -3.82 -12.73
C HIS A 374 9.94 -4.61 -13.09
N LEU A 375 10.10 -5.90 -13.41
CA LEU A 375 9.00 -6.81 -13.72
C LEU A 375 8.05 -6.92 -12.51
N SER A 376 8.61 -7.16 -11.33
CA SER A 376 7.82 -7.36 -10.10
C SER A 376 7.09 -6.09 -9.67
N LEU A 377 7.74 -4.92 -9.74
CA LEU A 377 7.11 -3.63 -9.46
C LEU A 377 6.01 -3.28 -10.46
N THR A 378 6.24 -3.54 -11.75
CA THR A 378 5.24 -3.29 -12.80
C THR A 378 4.02 -4.18 -12.60
N ALA A 379 4.21 -5.47 -12.34
CA ALA A 379 3.13 -6.40 -12.05
C ALA A 379 2.36 -6.03 -10.79
N SER A 380 3.06 -5.64 -9.72
CA SER A 380 2.46 -5.17 -8.45
C SER A 380 1.58 -3.95 -8.66
N LEU A 381 2.08 -2.93 -9.36
CA LEU A 381 1.33 -1.70 -9.63
C LEU A 381 0.10 -1.97 -10.52
N LEU A 382 0.24 -2.78 -11.57
CA LEU A 382 -0.88 -3.15 -12.44
C LEU A 382 -1.93 -3.94 -11.65
N ALA A 383 -1.52 -4.97 -10.90
CA ALA A 383 -2.44 -5.77 -10.11
C ALA A 383 -3.24 -4.92 -9.12
N ALA A 384 -2.57 -3.99 -8.43
CA ALA A 384 -3.22 -3.12 -7.47
C ALA A 384 -4.14 -2.07 -8.11
N THR A 385 -3.77 -1.52 -9.27
CA THR A 385 -4.58 -0.52 -9.99
C THR A 385 -5.88 -1.13 -10.52
N PHE A 386 -5.84 -2.38 -10.98
CA PHE A 386 -7.05 -3.09 -11.40
C PHE A 386 -7.88 -3.52 -10.18
N HIS A 387 -7.25 -4.03 -9.13
CA HIS A 387 -7.96 -4.40 -7.90
C HIS A 387 -8.62 -3.18 -7.22
N SER A 388 -8.06 -1.97 -7.36
CA SER A 388 -8.62 -0.74 -6.77
C SER A 388 -9.94 -0.30 -7.40
N GLN A 389 -10.34 -0.86 -8.55
CA GLN A 389 -11.63 -0.56 -9.18
C GLN A 389 -12.80 -1.33 -8.55
N ILE A 390 -12.52 -2.35 -7.74
CA ILE A 390 -13.53 -3.24 -7.15
C ILE A 390 -13.32 -3.49 -5.64
N SER A 391 -12.33 -2.81 -5.05
CA SER A 391 -11.98 -2.87 -3.63
C SER A 391 -11.39 -1.52 -3.16
N GLY A 392 -11.44 -1.28 -1.84
CA GLY A 392 -10.88 -0.07 -1.22
C GLY A 392 -9.36 -0.09 -1.10
N VAL A 393 -8.62 -0.37 -2.18
CA VAL A 393 -7.14 -0.48 -2.15
C VAL A 393 -6.50 0.83 -1.68
N LEU A 394 -7.11 1.99 -1.96
CA LEU A 394 -6.60 3.29 -1.55
C LEU A 394 -6.98 3.70 -0.13
N THR A 395 -7.76 2.89 0.60
CA THR A 395 -8.31 3.29 1.91
C THR A 395 -7.53 2.71 3.07
N THR A 396 -7.04 1.49 2.95
CA THR A 396 -6.47 0.77 4.10
C THR A 396 -5.02 1.14 4.37
N PRO A 397 -4.61 1.24 5.66
CA PRO A 397 -3.27 1.69 6.02
C PRO A 397 -2.14 0.88 5.38
N LEU A 398 -2.23 -0.45 5.42
CA LEU A 398 -1.19 -1.32 4.86
C LEU A 398 -1.09 -1.20 3.35
N SER A 399 -2.23 -1.04 2.67
CA SER A 399 -2.25 -0.88 1.21
C SER A 399 -1.71 0.49 0.80
N GLN A 400 -1.98 1.54 1.56
CA GLN A 400 -1.41 2.88 1.34
C GLN A 400 0.11 2.89 1.51
N ILE A 401 0.64 2.26 2.57
CA ILE A 401 2.10 2.11 2.74
C ILE A 401 2.73 1.29 1.61
N MET A 402 2.10 0.18 1.20
CA MET A 402 2.59 -0.61 0.05
C MET A 402 2.55 0.16 -1.26
N MET A 403 1.52 0.97 -1.49
CA MET A 403 1.44 1.87 -2.65
C MET A 403 2.61 2.86 -2.65
N CYS A 404 2.86 3.54 -1.53
CA CYS A 404 3.99 4.46 -1.39
C CYS A 404 5.34 3.76 -1.59
N LEU A 405 5.49 2.55 -1.06
CA LEU A 405 6.68 1.73 -1.22
C LEU A 405 6.90 1.40 -2.71
N VAL A 406 5.90 0.84 -3.40
CA VAL A 406 6.01 0.44 -4.82
C VAL A 406 6.25 1.64 -5.72
N ILE A 407 5.45 2.71 -5.59
CA ILE A 407 5.59 3.92 -6.42
C ILE A 407 6.92 4.62 -6.13
N GLY A 408 7.28 4.77 -4.86
CA GLY A 408 8.55 5.37 -4.45
C GLY A 408 9.74 4.57 -4.95
N TRP A 409 9.68 3.25 -4.86
CA TRP A 409 10.71 2.35 -5.37
C TRP A 409 10.87 2.47 -6.88
N MET A 410 9.76 2.42 -7.65
CA MET A 410 9.79 2.65 -9.10
C MET A 410 10.40 4.02 -9.45
N TYR A 411 10.02 5.08 -8.73
CA TYR A 411 10.55 6.41 -8.99
C TYR A 411 12.03 6.55 -8.63
N GLY A 412 12.47 5.82 -7.60
CA GLY A 412 13.85 5.77 -7.15
C GLY A 412 14.79 5.01 -8.10
N ILE A 413 14.25 4.18 -9.00
CA ILE A 413 15.00 3.55 -10.08
C ILE A 413 15.21 4.58 -11.20
N ARG A 414 16.08 5.55 -10.92
CA ARG A 414 16.63 6.53 -11.86
C ARG A 414 18.13 6.62 -11.62
N GLN A 415 18.82 7.43 -12.42
CA GLN A 415 20.24 7.69 -12.16
C GLN A 415 20.43 8.18 -10.71
N PRO A 416 21.49 7.73 -10.03
CA PRO A 416 21.76 8.12 -8.65
C PRO A 416 21.78 9.64 -8.51
N LEU A 417 21.29 10.15 -7.38
CA LEU A 417 21.39 11.58 -7.07
C LEU A 417 22.86 11.98 -6.97
N GLN A 418 23.37 12.61 -8.02
CA GLN A 418 24.61 13.37 -7.95
C GLN A 418 24.26 14.73 -7.33
N ILE A 419 24.50 14.88 -6.03
CA ILE A 419 24.51 16.23 -5.45
C ILE A 419 25.79 16.89 -5.94
N ALA A 420 25.67 17.84 -6.87
CA ALA A 420 26.68 18.86 -7.01
C ALA A 420 26.63 19.73 -5.74
N PRO A 421 27.77 20.07 -5.11
CA PRO A 421 27.81 20.84 -3.87
C PRO A 421 27.03 22.19 -3.92
N ASP A 422 26.68 22.67 -5.11
CA ASP A 422 26.01 23.97 -5.34
C ASP A 422 24.69 23.92 -6.13
N SER A 423 23.99 22.79 -6.27
CA SER A 423 22.62 22.82 -6.84
C SER A 423 21.65 23.44 -5.83
N SER A 424 21.67 24.77 -5.72
CA SER A 424 20.91 25.52 -4.73
C SER A 424 19.41 25.42 -5.02
N VAL A 425 18.74 24.50 -4.33
CA VAL A 425 17.27 24.56 -4.21
C VAL A 425 16.93 25.95 -3.69
N SER A 426 16.03 26.65 -4.39
CA SER A 426 15.65 28.01 -4.02
C SER A 426 15.14 28.07 -2.58
N ASN A 427 15.42 29.17 -1.88
CA ASN A 427 14.94 29.34 -0.51
C ASN A 427 13.41 29.34 -0.45
N THR A 428 12.73 29.84 -1.50
CA THR A 428 11.28 29.75 -1.64
C THR A 428 10.78 28.30 -1.65
N ALA A 429 11.42 27.40 -2.40
CA ALA A 429 11.04 25.99 -2.43
C ALA A 429 11.26 25.29 -1.08
N LYS A 430 12.33 25.65 -0.36
CA LYS A 430 12.59 25.15 1.01
C LYS A 430 11.49 25.60 1.98
N TRP A 431 11.15 26.88 1.98
CA TRP A 431 10.10 27.41 2.87
C TRP A 431 8.72 26.87 2.51
N ALA A 432 8.38 26.76 1.23
CA ALA A 432 7.12 26.14 0.79
C ALA A 432 7.04 24.67 1.23
N PHE A 433 8.12 23.91 1.09
CA PHE A 433 8.20 22.53 1.58
C PHE A 433 7.97 22.44 3.09
N LEU A 434 8.67 23.27 3.88
CA LEU A 434 8.50 23.28 5.33
C LEU A 434 7.08 23.69 5.74
N PHE A 435 6.53 24.70 5.09
CA PHE A 435 5.16 25.17 5.33
C PHE A 435 4.12 24.08 5.07
N VAL A 436 4.16 23.45 3.88
CA VAL A 436 3.22 22.37 3.52
C VAL A 436 3.37 21.17 4.46
N MET A 437 4.61 20.82 4.84
CA MET A 437 4.86 19.72 5.77
C MET A 437 4.31 20.03 7.17
N LEU A 438 4.60 21.21 7.74
CA LEU A 438 4.08 21.60 9.05
C LEU A 438 2.55 21.71 9.05
N LEU A 439 1.96 22.25 7.99
CA LEU A 439 0.52 22.32 7.82
C LEU A 439 -0.11 20.92 7.77
N SER A 440 0.53 19.96 7.09
CA SER A 440 0.03 18.58 7.02
C SER A 440 0.16 17.86 8.37
N ILE A 441 1.25 18.08 9.10
CA ILE A 441 1.40 17.56 10.48
C ILE A 441 0.29 18.13 11.37
N ALA A 442 0.06 19.45 11.31
CA ALA A 442 -0.98 20.11 12.08
C ALA A 442 -2.39 19.62 11.70
N GLY A 443 -2.67 19.45 10.41
CA GLY A 443 -3.96 18.98 9.91
C GLY A 443 -4.26 17.53 10.35
N VAL A 444 -3.27 16.63 10.34
CA VAL A 444 -3.45 15.29 10.91
C VAL A 444 -3.62 15.37 12.42
N ALA A 445 -2.78 16.12 13.14
CA ALA A 445 -2.85 16.23 14.58
C ALA A 445 -4.20 16.78 15.07
N GLN A 446 -4.70 17.84 14.41
CA GLN A 446 -6.01 18.41 14.69
C GLN A 446 -7.14 17.45 14.28
N GLY A 447 -7.03 16.79 13.12
CA GLY A 447 -8.05 15.89 12.62
C GLY A 447 -8.26 14.67 13.50
N ILE A 448 -7.21 14.13 14.13
CA ILE A 448 -7.32 12.96 15.00
C ILE A 448 -7.57 13.30 16.47
N PHE A 449 -7.37 14.55 16.90
CA PHE A 449 -7.52 14.94 18.31
C PHE A 449 -8.90 15.54 18.58
N PRO A 450 -9.59 15.17 19.68
CA PRO A 450 -9.19 14.19 20.71
C PRO A 450 -9.60 12.74 20.39
N GLU A 451 -10.29 12.52 19.26
CA GLU A 451 -10.96 11.26 18.88
C GLU A 451 -10.06 10.02 19.02
N VAL A 452 -8.77 10.15 18.67
CA VAL A 452 -7.79 9.07 18.75
C VAL A 452 -7.74 8.41 20.13
N PHE A 453 -8.01 9.13 21.21
CA PHE A 453 -7.98 8.57 22.57
C PHE A 453 -9.26 7.85 22.98
N SER A 454 -10.36 8.04 22.25
CA SER A 454 -11.68 7.48 22.55
C SER A 454 -12.24 6.59 21.43
N LEU A 455 -11.44 6.23 20.42
CA LEU A 455 -11.89 5.43 19.25
C LEU A 455 -12.68 4.18 19.63
N SER A 456 -12.28 3.47 20.68
CA SER A 456 -12.97 2.25 21.11
C SER A 456 -14.30 2.53 21.80
N GLU A 457 -14.39 3.59 22.59
CA GLU A 457 -15.64 4.04 23.20
C GLU A 457 -16.61 4.51 22.10
N LEU A 458 -16.12 5.32 21.16
CA LEU A 458 -16.88 5.78 20.00
C LEU A 458 -17.35 4.60 19.13
N GLY A 459 -16.54 3.56 18.98
CA GLY A 459 -16.94 2.32 18.30
C GLY A 459 -18.07 1.59 19.02
N ILE A 460 -18.01 1.49 20.34
CA ILE A 460 -19.08 0.86 21.16
C ILE A 460 -20.36 1.69 21.10
N GLU A 461 -20.28 3.01 21.26
CA GLU A 461 -21.40 3.92 21.09
C GLU A 461 -22.06 3.76 19.72
N TRP A 462 -21.26 3.64 18.66
CA TRP A 462 -21.79 3.43 17.31
C TRP A 462 -22.60 2.14 17.22
N LEU A 463 -22.06 1.03 17.72
CA LEU A 463 -22.74 -0.26 17.71
C LEU A 463 -24.03 -0.26 18.54
N ASN A 464 -24.09 0.56 19.60
CA ASN A 464 -25.26 0.68 20.47
C ASN A 464 -26.32 1.67 19.97
N SER A 465 -25.91 2.72 19.23
CA SER A 465 -26.77 3.84 18.83
C SER A 465 -27.56 3.60 17.54
N HIS A 466 -27.11 2.71 16.66
CA HIS A 466 -27.71 2.58 15.33
C HIS A 466 -28.73 1.44 15.27
N GLU A 467 -29.90 1.75 14.68
CA GLU A 467 -30.82 0.75 14.19
C GLU A 467 -30.06 -0.15 13.22
N ARG A 468 -30.02 -1.42 13.60
CA ARG A 468 -29.40 -2.50 12.89
C ARG A 468 -29.89 -2.53 11.45
N PHE A 469 -29.05 -2.14 10.47
CA PHE A 469 -29.34 -2.46 9.08
C PHE A 469 -29.36 -3.98 8.93
N GLU A 470 -30.50 -4.54 8.54
CA GLU A 470 -30.72 -5.99 8.46
C GLU A 470 -30.40 -6.77 9.77
N GLY A 471 -30.56 -6.16 10.94
CA GLY A 471 -30.36 -6.87 12.22
C GLY A 471 -28.93 -6.90 12.76
N HIS A 472 -27.95 -6.26 12.09
CA HIS A 472 -26.56 -6.14 12.59
C HIS A 472 -25.98 -4.72 12.48
N ALA A 473 -25.46 -4.17 13.59
CA ALA A 473 -24.58 -3.01 13.55
C ALA A 473 -23.16 -3.50 13.18
N THR A 474 -22.58 -2.93 12.12
CA THR A 474 -21.22 -3.29 11.67
C THR A 474 -20.34 -2.06 11.47
N PHE A 475 -19.05 -2.25 11.68
CA PHE A 475 -18.05 -1.23 11.36
C PHE A 475 -17.87 -1.11 9.86
N ASN A 476 -17.74 0.13 9.39
CA ASN A 476 -17.54 0.46 7.99
C ASN A 476 -16.22 1.21 7.83
N PRO A 477 -15.07 0.52 7.73
CA PRO A 477 -13.78 1.18 7.83
C PRO A 477 -13.52 2.20 6.73
N ARG A 478 -12.99 3.36 7.15
CA ARG A 478 -12.57 4.46 6.28
C ARG A 478 -11.23 5.02 6.78
N PHE A 479 -11.22 6.20 7.41
CA PHE A 479 -10.02 6.70 8.08
C PHE A 479 -9.76 5.83 9.32
N TRP A 480 -10.75 5.73 10.19
CA TRP A 480 -10.82 4.80 11.32
C TRP A 480 -11.63 3.53 10.97
N GLY A 481 -11.63 2.57 11.89
CA GLY A 481 -12.35 1.31 11.81
C GLY A 481 -13.85 1.54 11.78
N GLN A 482 -14.33 2.48 12.58
CA GLN A 482 -15.62 3.10 12.36
C GLN A 482 -15.44 4.32 11.43
N GLY A 483 -15.86 4.20 10.19
CA GLY A 483 -15.54 5.17 9.15
C GLY A 483 -16.59 6.21 8.84
N TRP A 484 -17.81 6.10 9.37
CA TRP A 484 -18.85 7.11 9.16
C TRP A 484 -18.53 8.39 9.94
N LEU A 485 -18.69 9.54 9.27
CA LEU A 485 -18.46 10.84 9.91
C LEU A 485 -19.63 11.20 10.83
N ARG A 486 -19.33 11.98 11.88
CA ARG A 486 -20.29 12.37 12.92
C ARG A 486 -20.73 13.82 12.77
#